data_AF-A0A2L0IB46-F1
#
_entry.id   AF-A0A2L0IB46-F1
#
_cell.length_a   1.000
_cell.length_b   1.000
_cell.length_c   1.000
_cell.angle_alpha   90.00
_cell.angle_beta   90.00
_cell.angle_gamma   90.00
#
_symmetry.space_group_name_H-M   'P 1'
#
loop_
_entity.id
_entity.type
_entity.pdbx_description
1 polymer ?
#
loop_
_entity_poly.entity_id
_entity_poly.type
_entity_poly.pdbx_seq_one_letter_code
_entity_poly.pdbx_strand_id
1 'polypeptide(L)'
;MSRCADPFSAARVDDGIEHTASKGWLVVGLIGGAIAGAAFTLATGGAGSVVVAATIAAAAGGGGLGEVLGSMSWAPPHQAGRLTAGSPDVFINGKPAIIAHLSTGECDEHGPGLQRVAEGSARVYINGFPAARIGDLLICSAAISGGSPNVRIGGETVQTDPISPAIPEWIDNVLLGVGLAATAVLAGSAVALLGLAGGMAGGYTGVLVGGRLYGDGSDGQKWSALGASFAGGITGVKGGTAFKAWRNITKSLINIKEIEPKLATEPDTAFFWSGRTDGIGGADVAESIAKSRNGVTLESIIKDKHIDIPEWDFDNPQSIKAWEDVSASYAKQVSGEIGAVVGQSLREGNLWENVELPRLIGNENVTKITIIDPATHAEKIIYQRRY
;
A
#
# COMPACT_ATOMS: atom_id res chain seq x y z
N MET A 1 -34.12 0.11 13.97
CA MET A 1 -34.60 1.44 14.40
C MET A 1 -33.55 2.46 13.97
N SER A 2 -33.77 3.15 12.87
CA SER A 2 -32.93 4.24 12.38
C SER A 2 -32.98 5.40 13.39
N ARG A 3 -31.89 5.63 14.12
CA ARG A 3 -31.76 6.82 14.97
C ARG A 3 -31.83 8.04 14.04
N CYS A 4 -32.72 8.99 14.32
CA CYS A 4 -32.64 10.29 13.65
C CYS A 4 -31.27 10.89 13.99
N ALA A 5 -30.50 11.30 12.97
CA ALA A 5 -29.32 12.12 13.19
C ALA A 5 -29.74 13.39 13.96
N ASP A 6 -29.03 13.68 15.05
CA ASP A 6 -29.32 14.86 15.87
C ASP A 6 -29.23 16.13 15.01
N PRO A 7 -30.13 17.11 15.19
CA PRO A 7 -30.15 18.30 14.35
C PRO A 7 -29.03 19.28 14.77
N PHE A 8 -28.24 19.71 13.79
CA PHE A 8 -27.09 20.60 13.96
C PHE A 8 -27.47 22.06 13.68
N SER A 9 -26.78 23.01 14.30
CA SER A 9 -27.02 24.44 14.09
C SER A 9 -26.84 24.82 12.62
N ALA A 10 -27.80 25.53 12.03
CA ALA A 10 -27.75 25.95 10.65
C ALA A 10 -26.63 26.97 10.39
N ALA A 11 -25.86 26.78 9.33
CA ALA A 11 -24.76 27.68 8.96
C ALA A 11 -25.26 28.90 8.17
N ARG A 12 -24.58 30.03 8.37
CA ARG A 12 -24.92 31.34 7.78
C ARG A 12 -23.66 32.09 7.36
N VAL A 13 -23.83 33.12 6.55
CA VAL A 13 -22.72 34.05 6.25
C VAL A 13 -22.12 34.64 7.54
N ASP A 14 -20.81 34.88 7.50
CA ASP A 14 -19.90 35.22 8.60
C ASP A 14 -19.70 34.18 9.69
N ASP A 15 -20.41 33.04 9.67
CA ASP A 15 -20.08 31.95 10.57
C ASP A 15 -18.65 31.46 10.25
N GLY A 16 -17.89 31.13 11.29
CA GLY A 16 -16.47 30.75 11.17
C GLY A 16 -16.27 29.42 10.46
N ILE A 17 -15.08 29.22 9.92
CA ILE A 17 -14.58 27.91 9.49
C ILE A 17 -13.27 27.59 10.22
N GLU A 18 -12.98 26.31 10.45
CA GLU A 18 -11.79 25.86 11.15
C GLU A 18 -11.18 24.61 10.52
N HIS A 19 -9.87 24.49 10.63
CA HIS A 19 -9.16 23.27 10.26
C HIS A 19 -8.84 22.44 11.49
N THR A 20 -8.76 21.13 11.28
CA THR A 20 -8.18 20.20 12.25
C THR A 20 -6.67 20.43 12.35
N ALA A 21 -6.09 20.09 13.50
CA ALA A 21 -4.64 20.21 13.73
C ALA A 21 -3.82 19.09 13.04
N SER A 22 -4.32 18.49 11.96
CA SER A 22 -3.79 17.26 11.35
C SER A 22 -2.30 17.34 10.99
N LYS A 23 -1.85 18.49 10.45
CA LYS A 23 -0.45 18.72 10.10
C LYS A 23 0.47 18.71 11.32
N GLY A 24 0.04 19.32 12.43
CA GLY A 24 0.80 19.31 13.68
C GLY A 24 0.89 17.91 14.28
N TRP A 25 -0.24 17.19 14.28
CA TRP A 25 -0.31 15.81 14.77
C TRP A 25 0.44 14.81 13.90
N LEU A 26 0.59 15.07 12.61
CA LEU A 26 1.47 14.29 11.74
C LEU A 26 2.92 14.36 12.23
N VAL A 27 3.43 15.57 12.52
CA VAL A 27 4.81 15.77 13.00
C VAL A 27 5.01 15.09 14.36
N VAL A 28 4.06 15.25 15.28
CA VAL A 28 4.10 14.58 16.58
C VAL A 28 4.08 13.05 16.41
N GLY A 29 3.24 12.53 15.52
CA GLY A 29 3.17 11.12 15.19
C GLY A 29 4.48 10.57 14.62
N LEU A 30 5.14 11.30 13.74
CA LEU A 30 6.44 10.91 13.18
C LEU A 30 7.54 10.87 14.25
N ILE A 31 7.63 11.89 15.11
CA ILE A 31 8.60 11.94 16.20
C ILE A 31 8.33 10.82 17.22
N GLY A 32 7.08 10.68 17.65
CA GLY A 32 6.66 9.63 18.58
C GLY A 32 6.90 8.23 18.01
N GLY A 33 6.59 8.01 16.73
CA GLY A 33 6.86 6.77 16.01
C GLY A 33 8.35 6.44 15.91
N ALA A 34 9.20 7.42 15.65
CA ALA A 34 10.65 7.23 15.62
C ALA A 34 11.21 6.88 17.01
N ILE A 35 10.78 7.57 18.06
CA ILE A 35 11.18 7.28 19.45
C ILE A 35 10.73 5.88 19.87
N ALA A 36 9.46 5.55 19.62
CA ALA A 36 8.91 4.23 19.89
C ALA A 36 9.68 3.16 19.10
N GLY A 37 9.93 3.40 17.81
CA GLY A 37 10.73 2.52 16.95
C GLY A 37 12.12 2.25 17.50
N ALA A 38 12.84 3.28 17.95
CA ALA A 38 14.15 3.13 18.58
C ALA A 38 14.07 2.33 19.89
N ALA A 39 13.12 2.65 20.77
CA ALA A 39 12.92 1.92 22.03
C ALA A 39 12.59 0.44 21.80
N PHE A 40 11.68 0.14 20.86
CA PHE A 40 11.35 -1.22 20.47
C PHE A 40 12.55 -1.95 19.86
N THR A 41 13.34 -1.28 19.02
CA THR A 41 14.57 -1.84 18.44
C THR A 41 15.53 -2.28 19.54
N LEU A 42 15.80 -1.41 20.51
CA LEU A 42 16.68 -1.69 21.65
C LEU A 42 16.14 -2.84 22.52
N ALA A 43 14.84 -2.83 22.81
CA ALA A 43 14.23 -3.82 23.70
C ALA A 43 14.12 -5.23 23.08
N THR A 44 14.04 -5.33 21.74
CA THR A 44 13.74 -6.59 21.05
C THR A 44 14.86 -7.09 20.15
N GLY A 45 16.03 -6.43 20.15
CA GLY A 45 17.15 -6.78 19.27
C GLY A 45 16.83 -6.59 17.78
N GLY A 46 15.97 -5.60 17.45
CA GLY A 46 15.61 -5.28 16.07
C GLY A 46 14.34 -5.93 15.52
N ALA A 47 13.71 -6.88 16.22
CA ALA A 47 12.42 -7.44 15.76
C ALA A 47 11.25 -6.43 15.86
N GLY A 48 11.33 -5.51 16.82
CA GLY A 48 10.31 -4.51 17.11
C GLY A 48 10.26 -3.36 16.10
N SER A 49 11.36 -3.06 15.40
CA SER A 49 11.34 -2.05 14.33
C SER A 49 10.52 -2.50 13.12
N VAL A 50 10.50 -3.80 12.82
CA VAL A 50 9.67 -4.40 11.76
C VAL A 50 8.20 -4.13 12.04
N VAL A 51 7.78 -4.32 13.28
CA VAL A 51 6.41 -4.06 13.73
C VAL A 51 6.08 -2.57 13.63
N VAL A 52 6.94 -1.70 14.17
CA VAL A 52 6.70 -0.26 14.13
C VAL A 52 6.60 0.26 12.69
N ALA A 53 7.53 -0.13 11.80
CA ALA A 53 7.50 0.27 10.39
C ALA A 53 6.25 -0.26 9.64
N ALA A 54 5.84 -1.51 9.89
CA ALA A 54 4.63 -2.07 9.27
C ALA A 54 3.35 -1.37 9.77
N THR A 55 3.32 -0.98 11.05
CA THR A 55 2.16 -0.27 11.63
C THR A 55 2.07 1.18 11.16
N ILE A 56 3.22 1.85 10.94
CA ILE A 56 3.25 3.18 10.30
C ILE A 56 2.73 3.08 8.86
N ALA A 57 3.17 2.07 8.10
CA ALA A 57 2.68 1.83 6.75
C ALA A 57 1.17 1.61 6.71
N ALA A 58 0.65 0.76 7.61
CA ALA A 58 -0.79 0.51 7.70
C ALA A 58 -1.61 1.74 8.10
N ALA A 59 -1.08 2.57 8.99
CA ALA A 59 -1.76 3.79 9.38
C ALA A 59 -1.74 4.86 8.27
N ALA A 60 -0.65 4.95 7.50
CA ALA A 60 -0.60 5.80 6.30
C ALA A 60 -1.57 5.33 5.21
N GLY A 61 -1.67 4.01 4.96
CA GLY A 61 -2.62 3.45 3.98
C GLY A 61 -4.09 3.51 4.40
N GLY A 62 -4.39 3.77 5.68
CA GLY A 62 -5.74 3.79 6.25
C GLY A 62 -6.32 5.17 6.57
N GLY A 63 -5.71 6.26 6.08
CA GLY A 63 -6.16 7.64 6.33
C GLY A 63 -5.25 8.50 7.21
N GLY A 64 -3.98 8.09 7.40
CA GLY A 64 -2.93 8.92 8.00
C GLY A 64 -3.04 9.15 9.51
N LEU A 65 -1.97 8.87 10.27
CA LEU A 65 -1.95 9.10 11.73
C LEU A 65 -2.21 10.56 12.11
N GLY A 66 -1.70 11.50 11.31
CA GLY A 66 -1.86 12.93 11.58
C GLY A 66 -3.32 13.37 11.49
N GLU A 67 -4.07 12.86 10.51
CA GLU A 67 -5.46 13.22 10.29
C GLU A 67 -6.40 12.58 11.33
N VAL A 68 -6.14 11.32 11.68
CA VAL A 68 -6.90 10.65 12.75
C VAL A 68 -6.69 11.37 14.09
N LEU A 69 -5.43 11.66 14.47
CA LEU A 69 -5.15 12.33 15.74
C LEU A 69 -5.58 13.79 15.73
N GLY A 70 -5.43 14.49 14.61
CA GLY A 70 -5.82 15.89 14.47
C GLY A 70 -7.32 16.13 14.43
N SER A 71 -8.11 15.11 14.09
CA SER A 71 -9.58 15.19 14.13
C SER A 71 -10.18 14.79 15.48
N MET A 72 -9.38 14.40 16.48
CA MET A 72 -9.88 14.06 17.80
C MET A 72 -10.49 15.28 18.50
N SER A 73 -11.51 15.08 19.33
CA SER A 73 -12.19 16.20 20.02
C SER A 73 -11.28 16.99 20.97
N TRP A 74 -10.20 16.37 21.47
CA TRP A 74 -9.20 17.00 22.33
C TRP A 74 -8.06 17.69 21.56
N ALA A 75 -7.94 17.43 20.26
CA ALA A 75 -6.99 18.13 19.41
C ALA A 75 -7.59 19.51 19.07
N PRO A 76 -6.96 20.62 19.49
CA PRO A 76 -7.54 21.94 19.32
C PRO A 76 -7.61 22.28 17.82
N PRO A 77 -8.80 22.52 17.25
CA PRO A 77 -8.90 23.11 15.93
C PRO A 77 -8.43 24.57 15.99
N HIS A 78 -8.15 25.14 14.83
CA HIS A 78 -7.83 26.55 14.71
C HIS A 78 -8.69 27.21 13.65
N GLN A 79 -9.15 28.42 13.96
CA GLN A 79 -9.98 29.19 13.05
C GLN A 79 -9.16 29.54 11.80
N ALA A 80 -9.74 29.23 10.64
CA ALA A 80 -9.08 29.33 9.35
C ALA A 80 -9.82 30.29 8.40
N GLY A 81 -10.86 30.97 8.86
CA GLY A 81 -11.58 31.97 8.06
C GLY A 81 -13.06 32.08 8.39
N ARG A 82 -13.87 32.42 7.38
CA ARG A 82 -15.34 32.57 7.51
C ARG A 82 -16.09 32.35 6.20
N LEU A 83 -17.38 32.06 6.31
CA LEU A 83 -18.30 31.96 5.17
C LEU A 83 -18.66 33.36 4.64
N THR A 84 -18.55 33.57 3.33
CA THR A 84 -18.69 34.90 2.71
C THR A 84 -19.85 35.00 1.72
N ALA A 85 -20.33 33.88 1.16
CA ALA A 85 -21.46 33.87 0.22
C ALA A 85 -22.52 32.81 0.60
N GLY A 86 -23.79 33.21 0.62
CA GLY A 86 -24.94 32.39 1.01
C GLY A 86 -26.13 32.52 0.04
N SER A 87 -27.30 32.05 0.46
CA SER A 87 -28.56 32.15 -0.28
C SER A 87 -28.96 33.60 -0.55
N PRO A 88 -29.42 33.97 -1.75
CA PRO A 88 -29.89 35.33 -2.03
C PRO A 88 -31.25 35.66 -1.39
N ASP A 89 -32.01 34.64 -0.98
CA ASP A 89 -33.44 34.72 -0.66
C ASP A 89 -33.85 33.98 0.63
N VAL A 90 -33.02 33.06 1.13
CA VAL A 90 -33.27 32.35 2.39
C VAL A 90 -32.32 32.86 3.46
N PHE A 91 -32.90 33.44 4.50
CA PHE A 91 -32.16 34.03 5.61
C PHE A 91 -32.46 33.29 6.92
N ILE A 92 -31.41 33.04 7.70
CA ILE A 92 -31.51 32.45 9.03
C ILE A 92 -31.00 33.48 10.02
N ASN A 93 -31.88 33.94 10.92
CA ASN A 93 -31.59 35.05 11.85
C ASN A 93 -31.01 36.29 11.15
N GLY A 94 -31.61 36.67 10.02
CA GLY A 94 -31.23 37.87 9.26
C GLY A 94 -29.94 37.76 8.44
N LYS A 95 -29.27 36.59 8.43
CA LYS A 95 -28.08 36.34 7.60
C LYS A 95 -28.39 35.33 6.49
N PRO A 96 -27.81 35.46 5.29
CA PRO A 96 -27.95 34.47 4.23
C PRO A 96 -27.61 33.06 4.73
N ALA A 97 -28.48 32.09 4.46
CA ALA A 97 -28.26 30.69 4.79
C ALA A 97 -27.18 30.08 3.90
N ILE A 98 -26.44 29.10 4.40
CA ILE A 98 -25.36 28.46 3.64
C ILE A 98 -25.88 27.20 2.95
N ILE A 99 -25.48 27.05 1.69
CA ILE A 99 -25.94 26.02 0.79
C ILE A 99 -24.72 25.24 0.28
N ALA A 100 -24.71 23.93 0.46
CA ALA A 100 -23.72 23.07 -0.17
C ALA A 100 -23.74 23.27 -1.69
N HIS A 101 -22.60 23.09 -2.34
CA HIS A 101 -22.36 23.34 -3.77
C HIS A 101 -22.43 24.79 -4.23
N LEU A 102 -23.20 25.68 -3.60
CA LEU A 102 -23.39 27.05 -4.08
C LEU A 102 -22.66 28.11 -3.23
N SER A 103 -22.62 27.90 -1.92
CA SER A 103 -22.01 28.85 -0.99
C SER A 103 -20.50 28.71 -0.94
N THR A 104 -19.83 29.80 -0.55
CA THR A 104 -18.37 29.85 -0.43
C THR A 104 -17.93 30.54 0.86
N GLY A 105 -16.72 30.19 1.31
CA GLY A 105 -16.00 30.88 2.38
C GLY A 105 -14.58 31.25 1.96
N GLU A 106 -14.01 32.23 2.66
CA GLU A 106 -12.59 32.56 2.59
C GLU A 106 -11.84 31.73 3.61
N CYS A 107 -10.74 31.12 3.16
CA CYS A 107 -9.86 30.32 4.00
C CYS A 107 -8.43 30.89 3.96
N ASP A 108 -7.86 31.17 5.13
CA ASP A 108 -6.57 31.85 5.31
C ASP A 108 -5.36 30.91 5.06
N GLU A 109 -5.58 29.59 5.07
CA GLU A 109 -4.52 28.58 4.95
C GLU A 109 -4.29 28.04 3.53
N HIS A 110 -5.22 28.31 2.63
CA HIS A 110 -5.14 27.90 1.25
C HIS A 110 -5.05 29.14 0.37
N GLY A 111 -4.37 29.04 -0.78
CA GLY A 111 -4.11 30.18 -1.68
C GLY A 111 -5.38 30.94 -2.09
N PRO A 112 -5.28 32.06 -2.83
CA PRO A 112 -6.27 33.14 -2.92
C PRO A 112 -7.58 32.76 -3.65
N GLY A 113 -8.34 31.83 -3.08
CA GLY A 113 -9.53 31.25 -3.68
C GLY A 113 -10.61 30.99 -2.63
N LEU A 114 -11.82 31.40 -3.00
CA LEU A 114 -13.03 31.06 -2.27
C LEU A 114 -13.22 29.53 -2.26
N GLN A 115 -13.39 28.98 -1.07
CA GLN A 115 -13.61 27.55 -0.86
C GLN A 115 -15.11 27.29 -0.86
N ARG A 116 -15.56 26.38 -1.73
CA ARG A 116 -16.97 25.99 -1.81
C ARG A 116 -17.35 25.10 -0.63
N VAL A 117 -18.57 25.27 -0.13
CA VAL A 117 -19.15 24.36 0.85
C VAL A 117 -19.51 23.05 0.15
N ALA A 118 -18.93 21.95 0.61
CA ALA A 118 -18.96 20.66 -0.06
C ALA A 118 -19.95 19.67 0.59
N GLU A 119 -20.49 20.00 1.76
CA GLU A 119 -21.40 19.14 2.49
C GLU A 119 -22.65 19.86 3.00
N GLY A 120 -23.73 19.10 3.20
CA GLY A 120 -24.95 19.60 3.80
C GLY A 120 -25.93 18.49 4.16
N SER A 121 -27.15 18.87 4.51
CA SER A 121 -28.23 17.95 4.90
C SER A 121 -28.80 17.13 3.74
N ALA A 122 -28.93 15.82 3.94
CA ALA A 122 -29.65 14.91 3.04
C ALA A 122 -31.18 15.15 2.98
N ARG A 123 -31.74 16.00 3.85
CA ARG A 123 -33.20 16.13 4.03
C ARG A 123 -33.71 17.56 3.87
N VAL A 124 -32.86 18.55 4.06
CA VAL A 124 -33.24 19.97 4.00
C VAL A 124 -32.47 20.62 2.88
N TYR A 125 -33.22 21.21 1.95
CA TYR A 125 -32.69 21.82 0.75
C TYR A 125 -33.03 23.31 0.75
N ILE A 126 -32.07 24.12 0.32
CA ILE A 126 -32.22 25.55 0.06
C ILE A 126 -31.84 25.75 -1.41
N ASN A 127 -32.75 26.35 -2.18
CA ASN A 127 -32.57 26.56 -3.63
C ASN A 127 -32.20 25.28 -4.41
N GLY A 128 -32.76 24.15 -3.97
CA GLY A 128 -32.56 22.84 -4.62
C GLY A 128 -31.29 22.10 -4.21
N PHE A 129 -30.45 22.66 -3.34
CA PHE A 129 -29.20 22.04 -2.88
C PHE A 129 -29.20 21.83 -1.35
N PRO A 130 -28.43 20.87 -0.82
CA PRO A 130 -28.36 20.58 0.62
C PRO A 130 -28.03 21.82 1.47
N ALA A 131 -28.77 22.02 2.55
CA ALA A 131 -28.51 23.11 3.50
C ALA A 131 -27.35 22.75 4.44
N ALA A 132 -26.37 23.64 4.59
CA ALA A 132 -25.18 23.40 5.39
C ALA A 132 -25.36 23.80 6.87
N ARG A 133 -24.55 23.17 7.74
CA ARG A 133 -24.65 23.21 9.20
C ARG A 133 -23.26 23.29 9.82
N ILE A 134 -23.22 23.59 11.12
CA ILE A 134 -22.00 23.42 11.91
C ILE A 134 -21.47 21.97 11.74
N GLY A 135 -20.17 21.85 11.48
CA GLY A 135 -19.48 20.58 11.22
C GLY A 135 -19.44 20.14 9.76
N ASP A 136 -20.31 20.63 8.87
CA ASP A 136 -20.26 20.30 7.45
C ASP A 136 -18.98 20.92 6.81
N LEU A 137 -18.36 20.21 5.87
CA LEU A 137 -17.06 20.56 5.31
C LEU A 137 -17.11 21.44 4.04
N LEU A 138 -16.04 22.21 3.85
CA LEU A 138 -15.70 22.88 2.60
C LEU A 138 -14.75 22.00 1.76
N ILE A 139 -14.58 22.32 0.47
CA ILE A 139 -13.68 21.59 -0.44
C ILE A 139 -12.22 21.52 0.03
N CYS A 140 -11.80 22.39 0.96
CA CYS A 140 -10.47 22.37 1.57
C CYS A 140 -10.37 21.49 2.83
N SER A 141 -11.42 20.78 3.23
CA SER A 141 -11.55 20.10 4.54
C SER A 141 -11.65 21.04 5.76
N ALA A 142 -11.95 22.33 5.57
CA ALA A 142 -12.34 23.18 6.70
C ALA A 142 -13.77 22.83 7.13
N ALA A 143 -14.00 22.67 8.43
CA ALA A 143 -15.33 22.48 8.99
C ALA A 143 -15.96 23.84 9.33
N ILE A 144 -17.26 23.97 9.13
CA ILE A 144 -18.01 25.13 9.61
C ILE A 144 -18.05 25.10 11.14
N SER A 145 -17.51 26.12 11.80
CA SER A 145 -17.40 26.19 13.27
C SER A 145 -18.44 27.10 13.93
N GLY A 146 -19.12 27.94 13.15
CA GLY A 146 -20.21 28.79 13.62
C GLY A 146 -21.58 28.31 13.14
N GLY A 147 -22.64 28.67 13.86
CA GLY A 147 -23.99 28.37 13.45
C GLY A 147 -25.05 29.17 14.19
N SER A 148 -26.29 29.05 13.72
CA SER A 148 -27.46 29.65 14.33
C SER A 148 -27.66 29.18 15.79
N PRO A 149 -27.99 30.09 16.74
CA PRO A 149 -28.25 29.72 18.13
C PRO A 149 -29.57 28.94 18.34
N ASN A 150 -30.51 29.03 17.39
CA ASN A 150 -31.89 28.54 17.57
C ASN A 150 -32.49 27.85 16.34
N VAL A 151 -31.82 27.85 15.18
CA VAL A 151 -32.27 27.12 14.00
C VAL A 151 -31.37 25.90 13.80
N ARG A 152 -31.99 24.72 13.80
CA ARG A 152 -31.29 23.45 13.66
C ARG A 152 -31.80 22.70 12.42
N ILE A 153 -30.88 22.09 11.69
CA ILE A 153 -31.17 21.34 10.46
C ILE A 153 -30.75 19.88 10.71
N GLY A 154 -31.71 18.97 10.57
CA GLY A 154 -31.48 17.52 10.72
C GLY A 154 -31.11 16.83 9.41
N GLY A 155 -30.99 15.51 9.44
CA GLY A 155 -30.61 14.69 8.30
C GLY A 155 -29.14 14.26 8.34
N GLU A 156 -28.82 13.18 7.62
CA GLU A 156 -27.44 12.74 7.43
C GLU A 156 -26.67 13.76 6.59
N THR A 157 -25.35 13.74 6.70
CA THR A 157 -24.47 14.57 5.86
C THR A 157 -24.33 13.94 4.48
N VAL A 158 -24.48 14.75 3.44
CA VAL A 158 -24.21 14.37 2.05
C VAL A 158 -23.14 15.29 1.48
N GLN A 159 -22.21 14.69 0.73
CA GLN A 159 -21.16 15.40 0.03
C GLN A 159 -21.63 15.74 -1.39
N THR A 160 -21.57 17.03 -1.75
CA THR A 160 -21.93 17.56 -3.07
C THR A 160 -20.72 17.79 -3.97
N ASP A 161 -19.54 17.98 -3.38
CA ASP A 161 -18.31 18.32 -4.11
C ASP A 161 -17.11 17.55 -3.54
N PRO A 162 -16.08 17.22 -4.35
CA PRO A 162 -14.86 16.57 -3.86
C PRO A 162 -14.16 17.40 -2.79
N ILE A 163 -13.81 16.77 -1.67
CA ILE A 163 -13.10 17.38 -0.54
C ILE A 163 -11.64 16.99 -0.63
N SER A 164 -10.74 17.99 -0.61
CA SER A 164 -9.30 17.78 -0.58
C SER A 164 -8.85 17.54 0.85
N PRO A 165 -8.18 16.42 1.17
CA PRO A 165 -7.80 16.08 2.55
C PRO A 165 -6.81 17.08 3.15
N ALA A 166 -6.81 17.18 4.49
CA ALA A 166 -5.95 18.11 5.22
C ALA A 166 -4.45 17.76 5.05
N ILE A 167 -4.14 16.47 4.87
CA ILE A 167 -2.83 15.97 4.47
C ILE A 167 -2.92 15.55 2.99
N PRO A 168 -2.13 16.14 2.09
CA PRO A 168 -2.11 15.72 0.70
C PRO A 168 -1.76 14.23 0.55
N GLU A 169 -2.49 13.52 -0.32
CA GLU A 169 -2.36 12.07 -0.52
C GLU A 169 -0.92 11.63 -0.85
N TRP A 170 -0.16 12.45 -1.57
CA TRP A 170 1.25 12.15 -1.89
C TRP A 170 2.12 12.01 -0.63
N ILE A 171 1.80 12.73 0.46
CA ILE A 171 2.52 12.61 1.74
C ILE A 171 2.24 11.25 2.36
N ASP A 172 0.97 10.83 2.42
CA ASP A 172 0.59 9.53 2.96
C ASP A 172 1.16 8.39 2.12
N ASN A 173 1.18 8.53 0.79
CA ASN A 173 1.81 7.57 -0.12
C ASN A 173 3.33 7.47 0.10
N VAL A 174 4.01 8.60 0.37
CA VAL A 174 5.45 8.59 0.74
C VAL A 174 5.65 7.88 2.07
N LEU A 175 4.83 8.15 3.08
CA LEU A 175 4.93 7.50 4.40
C LEU A 175 4.64 6.00 4.33
N LEU A 176 3.64 5.61 3.55
CA LEU A 176 3.33 4.21 3.23
C LEU A 176 4.53 3.54 2.56
N GLY A 177 5.09 4.15 1.52
CA GLY A 177 6.22 3.63 0.77
C GLY A 177 7.47 3.47 1.63
N VAL A 178 7.81 4.49 2.44
CA VAL A 178 8.94 4.45 3.38
C VAL A 178 8.74 3.37 4.44
N GLY A 179 7.54 3.27 5.02
CA GLY A 179 7.21 2.24 6.01
C GLY A 179 7.32 0.83 5.44
N LEU A 180 6.75 0.59 4.26
CA LEU A 180 6.85 -0.70 3.56
C LEU A 180 8.29 -1.05 3.19
N ALA A 181 9.05 -0.09 2.63
CA ALA A 181 10.44 -0.30 2.26
C ALA A 181 11.30 -0.63 3.49
N ALA A 182 11.12 0.10 4.60
CA ALA A 182 11.81 -0.18 5.85
C ALA A 182 11.50 -1.59 6.37
N THR A 183 10.23 -2.00 6.39
CA THR A 183 9.85 -3.36 6.79
C THR A 183 10.40 -4.42 5.84
N ALA A 184 10.39 -4.16 4.53
CA ALA A 184 10.89 -5.09 3.53
C ALA A 184 12.40 -5.29 3.64
N VAL A 185 13.17 -4.22 3.88
CA VAL A 185 14.62 -4.31 4.13
C VAL A 185 14.92 -5.12 5.39
N LEU A 186 14.14 -4.92 6.47
CA LEU A 186 14.38 -5.58 7.75
C LEU A 186 13.91 -7.04 7.78
N ALA A 187 12.79 -7.37 7.13
CA ALA A 187 12.14 -8.68 7.29
C ALA A 187 11.76 -9.39 5.99
N GLY A 188 11.83 -8.72 4.84
CA GLY A 188 11.43 -9.21 3.53
C GLY A 188 10.06 -8.71 3.08
N SER A 189 9.84 -8.67 1.77
CA SER A 189 8.62 -8.15 1.12
C SER A 189 7.33 -8.82 1.61
N ALA A 190 7.31 -10.15 1.73
CA ALA A 190 6.14 -10.89 2.22
C ALA A 190 5.72 -10.46 3.64
N VAL A 191 6.69 -10.19 4.52
CA VAL A 191 6.41 -9.71 5.89
C VAL A 191 5.85 -8.28 5.87
N ALA A 192 6.38 -7.42 5.00
CA ALA A 192 5.91 -6.05 4.83
C ALA A 192 4.47 -6.00 4.32
N LEU A 193 4.16 -6.76 3.27
CA LEU A 193 2.81 -6.82 2.68
C LEU A 193 1.78 -7.41 3.64
N LEU A 194 2.12 -8.51 4.33
CA LEU A 194 1.21 -9.11 5.31
C LEU A 194 1.03 -8.22 6.54
N GLY A 195 2.08 -7.52 6.97
CA GLY A 195 1.99 -6.49 8.01
C GLY A 195 1.02 -5.36 7.62
N LEU A 196 1.14 -4.84 6.40
CA LEU A 196 0.22 -3.84 5.86
C LEU A 196 -1.21 -4.37 5.79
N ALA A 197 -1.41 -5.55 5.19
CA ALA A 197 -2.73 -6.17 5.04
C ALA A 197 -3.40 -6.44 6.39
N GLY A 198 -2.64 -6.98 7.34
CA GLY A 198 -3.09 -7.18 8.71
C GLY A 198 -3.49 -5.86 9.37
N GLY A 199 -2.69 -4.81 9.17
CA GLY A 199 -3.00 -3.49 9.72
C GLY A 199 -4.23 -2.84 9.10
N MET A 200 -4.41 -2.90 7.79
CA MET A 200 -5.61 -2.39 7.13
C MET A 200 -6.87 -3.16 7.56
N ALA A 201 -6.79 -4.50 7.63
CA ALA A 201 -7.88 -5.33 8.11
C ALA A 201 -8.22 -5.03 9.58
N GLY A 202 -7.18 -4.85 10.40
CA GLY A 202 -7.29 -4.39 11.78
C GLY A 202 -8.03 -3.07 11.87
N GLY A 203 -7.60 -2.05 11.14
CA GLY A 203 -8.23 -0.73 11.14
C GLY A 203 -9.70 -0.77 10.77
N TYR A 204 -10.03 -1.46 9.68
CA TYR A 204 -11.40 -1.62 9.23
C TYR A 204 -12.28 -2.31 10.28
N THR A 205 -11.80 -3.40 10.89
CA THR A 205 -12.53 -4.06 11.99
C THR A 205 -12.67 -3.16 13.22
N GLY A 206 -11.66 -2.33 13.52
CA GLY A 206 -11.70 -1.33 14.58
C GLY A 206 -12.72 -0.21 14.32
N VAL A 207 -12.90 0.24 13.07
CA VAL A 207 -13.97 1.20 12.71
C VAL A 207 -15.34 0.57 12.92
N LEU A 208 -15.55 -0.67 12.47
CA LEU A 208 -16.84 -1.35 12.60
C LEU A 208 -17.22 -1.63 14.06
N VAL A 209 -16.28 -2.15 14.85
CA VAL A 209 -16.49 -2.45 16.27
C VAL A 209 -16.61 -1.14 17.05
N GLY A 210 -15.73 -0.18 16.78
CA GLY A 210 -15.70 1.12 17.44
C GLY A 210 -16.98 1.93 17.19
N GLY A 211 -17.50 1.94 15.96
CA GLY A 211 -18.75 2.63 15.62
C GLY A 211 -19.95 2.05 16.37
N ARG A 212 -20.00 0.71 16.53
CA ARG A 212 -21.04 0.04 17.31
C ARG A 212 -20.95 0.33 18.81
N LEU A 213 -19.74 0.42 19.36
CA LEU A 213 -19.52 0.60 20.79
C LEU A 213 -19.59 2.06 21.25
N TYR A 214 -19.04 2.97 20.46
CA TYR A 214 -18.82 4.37 20.84
C TYR A 214 -19.63 5.36 19.98
N GLY A 215 -20.22 4.91 18.88
CA GLY A 215 -20.92 5.74 17.90
C GLY A 215 -20.01 6.16 16.74
N ASP A 216 -20.61 6.32 15.56
CA ASP A 216 -19.89 6.74 14.36
C ASP A 216 -19.35 8.17 14.50
N GLY A 217 -18.11 8.38 14.07
CA GLY A 217 -17.38 9.64 14.19
C GLY A 217 -16.80 9.94 15.57
N SER A 218 -17.09 9.11 16.58
CA SER A 218 -16.60 9.33 17.95
C SER A 218 -15.09 9.11 18.08
N ASP A 219 -14.47 9.78 19.06
CA ASP A 219 -13.07 9.55 19.43
C ASP A 219 -12.81 8.07 19.80
N GLY A 220 -13.79 7.41 20.42
CA GLY A 220 -13.70 5.98 20.76
C GLY A 220 -13.61 5.08 19.53
N GLN A 221 -14.34 5.39 18.45
CA GLN A 221 -14.21 4.68 17.18
C GLN A 221 -12.83 4.90 16.56
N LYS A 222 -12.33 6.14 16.56
CA LYS A 222 -11.00 6.48 16.02
C LYS A 222 -9.88 5.74 16.76
N TRP A 223 -9.93 5.67 18.09
CA TRP A 223 -8.98 4.88 18.88
C TRP A 223 -9.11 3.38 18.65
N SER A 224 -10.33 2.88 18.47
CA SER A 224 -10.57 1.47 18.14
C SER A 224 -9.94 1.11 16.80
N ALA A 225 -10.09 1.97 15.79
CA ALA A 225 -9.45 1.81 14.48
C ALA A 225 -7.92 1.79 14.62
N LEU A 226 -7.32 2.77 15.30
CA LEU A 226 -5.86 2.82 15.50
C LEU A 226 -5.32 1.59 16.23
N GLY A 227 -5.95 1.21 17.34
CA GLY A 227 -5.52 0.08 18.15
C GLY A 227 -5.65 -1.25 17.40
N ALA A 228 -6.74 -1.43 16.66
CA ALA A 228 -6.96 -2.63 15.85
C ALA A 228 -6.01 -2.67 14.64
N SER A 229 -5.72 -1.53 13.98
CA SER A 229 -4.68 -1.45 12.95
C SER A 229 -3.31 -1.89 13.47
N PHE A 230 -2.94 -1.43 14.67
CA PHE A 230 -1.67 -1.81 15.28
C PHE A 230 -1.61 -3.33 15.58
N ALA A 231 -2.66 -3.86 16.22
CA ALA A 231 -2.76 -5.28 16.53
C ALA A 231 -2.76 -6.15 15.25
N GLY A 232 -3.54 -5.74 14.24
CA GLY A 232 -3.58 -6.35 12.93
C GLY A 232 -2.22 -6.37 12.25
N GLY A 233 -1.48 -5.25 12.29
CA GLY A 233 -0.13 -5.16 11.77
C GLY A 233 0.85 -6.13 12.43
N ILE A 234 0.78 -6.26 13.77
CA ILE A 234 1.56 -7.27 14.51
C ILE A 234 1.22 -8.69 14.05
N THR A 235 -0.07 -9.01 13.92
CA THR A 235 -0.50 -10.35 13.49
C THR A 235 -0.06 -10.65 12.06
N GLY A 236 -0.12 -9.66 11.17
CA GLY A 236 0.36 -9.75 9.80
C GLY A 236 1.86 -10.01 9.70
N VAL A 237 2.67 -9.25 10.47
CA VAL A 237 4.12 -9.48 10.56
C VAL A 237 4.43 -10.89 11.07
N LYS A 238 3.75 -11.34 12.14
CA LYS A 238 3.91 -12.72 12.65
C LYS A 238 3.55 -13.76 11.59
N GLY A 239 2.43 -13.59 10.90
CA GLY A 239 2.02 -14.46 9.79
C GLY A 239 3.06 -14.52 8.68
N GLY A 240 3.61 -13.39 8.27
CA GLY A 240 4.67 -13.32 7.27
C GLY A 240 5.96 -14.00 7.72
N THR A 241 6.37 -13.82 8.98
CA THR A 241 7.53 -14.52 9.52
C THR A 241 7.32 -16.04 9.59
N ALA A 242 6.12 -16.51 9.95
CA ALA A 242 5.77 -17.92 9.96
C ALA A 242 5.76 -18.51 8.54
N PHE A 243 5.18 -17.81 7.57
CA PHE A 243 5.22 -18.19 6.16
C PHE A 243 6.66 -18.29 5.63
N LYS A 244 7.50 -17.29 5.92
CA LYS A 244 8.92 -17.29 5.55
C LYS A 244 9.68 -18.46 6.19
N ALA A 245 9.41 -18.76 7.47
CA ALA A 245 10.00 -19.90 8.17
C ALA A 245 9.55 -21.24 7.57
N TRP A 246 8.25 -21.41 7.32
CA TRP A 246 7.71 -22.59 6.65
C TRP A 246 8.34 -22.83 5.28
N ARG A 247 8.46 -21.77 4.46
CA ARG A 247 9.15 -21.84 3.16
C ARG A 247 10.61 -22.29 3.29
N ASN A 248 11.31 -21.86 4.33
CA ASN A 248 12.72 -22.19 4.54
C ASN A 248 12.98 -23.57 5.20
N ILE A 249 12.03 -24.11 5.98
CA ILE A 249 12.17 -25.41 6.68
C ILE A 249 11.92 -26.60 5.74
N THR A 250 11.28 -26.35 4.61
CA THR A 250 10.91 -27.41 3.69
C THR A 250 12.18 -27.99 3.05
N LYS A 251 12.49 -29.26 3.35
CA LYS A 251 13.63 -29.97 2.75
C LYS A 251 13.35 -30.24 1.27
N SER A 252 14.35 -29.96 0.44
CA SER A 252 14.40 -30.40 -0.95
C SER A 252 14.13 -31.90 -1.06
N LEU A 253 13.23 -32.32 -1.95
CA LEU A 253 12.97 -33.75 -2.24
C LEU A 253 14.09 -34.42 -3.03
N ILE A 254 15.10 -33.65 -3.43
CA ILE A 254 16.17 -34.05 -4.33
C ILE A 254 17.54 -33.99 -3.63
N ASN A 255 18.43 -34.92 -3.98
CA ASN A 255 19.81 -34.87 -3.54
C ASN A 255 20.62 -34.00 -4.50
N ILE A 256 20.73 -32.70 -4.20
CA ILE A 256 21.39 -31.72 -5.08
C ILE A 256 22.83 -32.12 -5.43
N LYS A 257 23.55 -32.82 -4.54
CA LYS A 257 24.94 -33.25 -4.78
C LYS A 257 25.08 -34.27 -5.91
N GLU A 258 24.04 -35.06 -6.19
CA GLU A 258 24.04 -36.04 -7.27
C GLU A 258 23.63 -35.41 -8.62
N ILE A 259 22.87 -34.32 -8.55
CA ILE A 259 22.32 -33.61 -9.71
C ILE A 259 23.28 -32.53 -10.20
N GLU A 260 23.92 -31.81 -9.29
CA GLU A 260 24.81 -30.66 -9.55
C GLU A 260 25.81 -30.94 -10.70
N PRO A 261 26.59 -32.03 -10.70
CA PRO A 261 27.56 -32.29 -11.78
C PRO A 261 26.93 -32.48 -13.17
N LYS A 262 25.64 -32.83 -13.22
CA LYS A 262 24.90 -33.06 -14.46
C LYS A 262 24.32 -31.75 -15.03
N LEU A 263 24.29 -30.66 -14.28
CA LEU A 263 23.70 -29.39 -14.72
C LEU A 263 24.70 -28.46 -15.43
N ALA A 264 25.99 -28.78 -15.43
CA ALA A 264 27.01 -27.99 -16.12
C ALA A 264 26.74 -27.88 -17.62
N THR A 265 26.91 -26.67 -18.17
CA THR A 265 26.77 -26.36 -19.59
C THR A 265 28.10 -25.91 -20.18
N GLU A 266 28.21 -25.96 -21.51
CA GLU A 266 29.30 -25.31 -22.21
C GLU A 266 29.17 -23.77 -22.08
N PRO A 267 30.28 -23.02 -22.19
CA PRO A 267 30.23 -21.56 -22.21
C PRO A 267 29.30 -21.03 -23.30
N ASP A 268 28.62 -19.91 -23.05
CA ASP A 268 27.74 -19.21 -24.01
C ASP A 268 26.49 -20.00 -24.46
N THR A 269 26.19 -21.15 -23.85
CA THR A 269 25.05 -22.00 -24.24
C THR A 269 23.85 -21.96 -23.30
N ALA A 270 23.96 -21.32 -22.14
CA ALA A 270 22.92 -21.40 -21.11
C ALA A 270 21.74 -20.44 -21.37
N PHE A 271 20.53 -20.99 -21.34
CA PHE A 271 19.29 -20.24 -21.46
C PHE A 271 18.38 -20.43 -20.24
N PHE A 272 17.88 -19.31 -19.73
CA PHE A 272 16.86 -19.25 -18.68
C PHE A 272 15.53 -18.81 -19.26
N TRP A 273 14.44 -18.93 -18.50
CA TRP A 273 13.16 -18.37 -18.94
C TRP A 273 12.23 -18.05 -17.78
N SER A 274 11.35 -17.08 -17.98
CA SER A 274 10.29 -16.75 -17.01
C SER A 274 9.17 -15.94 -17.66
N GLY A 275 7.94 -16.16 -17.20
CA GLY A 275 6.77 -15.38 -17.65
C GLY A 275 6.31 -15.63 -19.08
N ARG A 276 5.40 -14.77 -19.53
CA ARG A 276 4.78 -14.80 -20.87
C ARG A 276 4.54 -13.37 -21.40
N THR A 277 4.53 -13.20 -22.72
CA THR A 277 4.08 -11.96 -23.41
C THR A 277 2.90 -12.34 -24.29
N ASP A 278 1.74 -11.72 -24.09
CA ASP A 278 0.49 -12.02 -24.83
C ASP A 278 0.10 -13.52 -24.83
N GLY A 279 0.38 -14.23 -23.74
CA GLY A 279 0.15 -15.67 -23.62
C GLY A 279 1.23 -16.55 -24.25
N ILE A 280 2.20 -15.98 -24.96
CA ILE A 280 3.34 -16.66 -25.57
C ILE A 280 4.51 -16.70 -24.58
N GLY A 281 5.03 -17.89 -24.31
CA GLY A 281 6.13 -18.15 -23.38
C GLY A 281 6.00 -19.53 -22.73
N GLY A 282 6.80 -19.80 -21.71
CA GLY A 282 6.88 -21.13 -21.09
C GLY A 282 8.06 -21.97 -21.58
N ALA A 283 8.24 -23.13 -20.94
CA ALA A 283 9.37 -24.03 -21.16
C ALA A 283 9.56 -24.42 -22.64
N ASP A 284 8.49 -24.81 -23.34
CA ASP A 284 8.60 -25.27 -24.74
C ASP A 284 9.04 -24.15 -25.69
N VAL A 285 8.50 -22.93 -25.50
CA VAL A 285 8.87 -21.75 -26.30
C VAL A 285 10.33 -21.39 -26.02
N ALA A 286 10.72 -21.36 -24.75
CA ALA A 286 12.09 -21.08 -24.35
C ALA A 286 13.08 -22.11 -24.89
N GLU A 287 12.74 -23.40 -24.84
CA GLU A 287 13.55 -24.49 -25.39
C GLU A 287 13.71 -24.34 -26.91
N SER A 288 12.65 -23.98 -27.64
CA SER A 288 12.71 -23.76 -29.09
C SER A 288 13.63 -22.59 -29.46
N ILE A 289 13.57 -21.48 -28.70
CA ILE A 289 14.41 -20.30 -28.90
C ILE A 289 15.86 -20.63 -28.55
N ALA A 290 16.10 -21.32 -27.43
CA ALA A 290 17.44 -21.75 -27.02
C ALA A 290 18.07 -22.64 -28.09
N LYS A 291 17.36 -23.66 -28.58
CA LYS A 291 17.85 -24.56 -29.64
C LYS A 291 18.17 -23.83 -30.93
N SER A 292 17.37 -22.82 -31.31
CA SER A 292 17.64 -21.99 -32.50
C SER A 292 18.95 -21.19 -32.40
N ARG A 293 19.49 -21.05 -31.18
CA ARG A 293 20.71 -20.31 -30.84
C ARG A 293 21.81 -21.22 -30.30
N ASN A 294 21.74 -22.52 -30.56
CA ASN A 294 22.70 -23.52 -30.07
C ASN A 294 22.81 -23.55 -28.53
N GLY A 295 21.76 -23.15 -27.83
CA GLY A 295 21.69 -23.13 -26.37
C GLY A 295 20.81 -24.24 -25.79
N VAL A 296 20.88 -24.38 -24.47
CA VAL A 296 20.15 -25.37 -23.66
C VAL A 296 19.45 -24.68 -22.49
N THR A 297 18.25 -25.15 -22.15
CA THR A 297 17.53 -24.72 -20.95
C THR A 297 17.71 -25.74 -19.83
N LEU A 298 17.37 -25.33 -18.61
CA LEU A 298 17.39 -26.22 -17.45
C LEU A 298 16.49 -27.45 -17.68
N GLU A 299 15.27 -27.24 -18.18
CA GLU A 299 14.31 -28.30 -18.48
C GLU A 299 14.79 -29.23 -19.59
N SER A 300 15.49 -28.71 -20.62
CA SER A 300 16.05 -29.57 -21.66
C SER A 300 17.15 -30.48 -21.10
N ILE A 301 18.00 -29.96 -20.20
CA ILE A 301 19.05 -30.77 -19.55
C ILE A 301 18.43 -31.84 -18.65
N ILE A 302 17.39 -31.49 -17.88
CA ILE A 302 16.67 -32.42 -17.01
C ILE A 302 16.08 -33.57 -17.82
N LYS A 303 15.45 -33.24 -18.96
CA LYS A 303 14.87 -34.21 -19.89
C LYS A 303 15.93 -35.09 -20.55
N ASP A 304 16.98 -34.50 -21.09
CA ASP A 304 18.04 -35.22 -21.82
C ASP A 304 18.85 -36.14 -20.89
N LYS A 305 19.10 -35.72 -19.65
CA LYS A 305 19.88 -36.49 -18.66
C LYS A 305 19.01 -37.35 -17.74
N HIS A 306 17.69 -37.39 -17.97
CA HIS A 306 16.70 -38.18 -17.24
C HIS A 306 16.83 -37.96 -15.72
N ILE A 307 16.84 -36.69 -15.30
CA ILE A 307 16.96 -36.30 -13.90
C ILE A 307 15.56 -36.29 -13.28
N ASP A 308 15.33 -37.13 -12.27
CA ASP A 308 14.06 -37.17 -11.56
C ASP A 308 13.90 -35.95 -10.63
N ILE A 309 13.02 -35.04 -11.02
CA ILE A 309 12.67 -33.83 -10.26
C ILE A 309 11.14 -33.80 -10.15
N PRO A 310 10.56 -33.43 -8.99
CA PRO A 310 9.11 -33.30 -8.87
C PRO A 310 8.56 -32.31 -9.91
N GLU A 311 7.36 -32.56 -10.42
CA GLU A 311 6.67 -31.55 -11.25
C GLU A 311 6.55 -30.24 -10.49
N TRP A 312 6.76 -29.12 -11.19
CA TRP A 312 6.59 -27.80 -10.59
C TRP A 312 5.15 -27.62 -10.12
N ASP A 313 4.98 -27.42 -8.81
CA ASP A 313 3.70 -27.26 -8.16
C ASP A 313 3.76 -26.07 -7.20
N PHE A 314 2.91 -25.07 -7.43
CA PHE A 314 2.83 -23.84 -6.65
C PHE A 314 2.26 -24.04 -5.25
N ASP A 315 1.50 -25.11 -5.05
CA ASP A 315 0.88 -25.42 -3.77
C ASP A 315 1.77 -26.36 -2.93
N ASN A 316 2.82 -26.92 -3.53
CA ASN A 316 3.75 -27.83 -2.87
C ASN A 316 5.12 -27.15 -2.60
N PRO A 317 5.39 -26.69 -1.37
CA PRO A 317 6.67 -26.05 -1.04
C PRO A 317 7.90 -26.95 -1.23
N GLN A 318 7.74 -28.28 -1.21
CA GLN A 318 8.84 -29.20 -1.48
C GLN A 318 9.22 -29.21 -2.96
N SER A 319 8.22 -29.10 -3.85
CA SER A 319 8.44 -28.95 -5.29
C SER A 319 9.13 -27.62 -5.57
N ILE A 320 8.58 -26.51 -5.04
CA ILE A 320 9.20 -25.18 -5.16
C ILE A 320 10.67 -25.22 -4.71
N LYS A 321 10.95 -25.82 -3.55
CA LYS A 321 12.30 -25.90 -3.02
C LYS A 321 13.25 -26.73 -3.89
N ALA A 322 12.78 -27.86 -4.42
CA ALA A 322 13.58 -28.68 -5.34
C ALA A 322 13.98 -27.90 -6.59
N TRP A 323 13.04 -27.16 -7.17
CA TRP A 323 13.30 -26.31 -8.32
C TRP A 323 14.16 -25.09 -7.97
N GLU A 324 13.99 -24.45 -6.80
CA GLU A 324 14.90 -23.41 -6.32
C GLU A 324 16.35 -23.92 -6.22
N ASP A 325 16.56 -25.09 -5.64
CA ASP A 325 17.89 -25.65 -5.41
C ASP A 325 18.57 -26.05 -6.73
N VAL A 326 17.83 -26.67 -7.65
CA VAL A 326 18.32 -27.04 -8.99
C VAL A 326 18.63 -25.81 -9.83
N SER A 327 17.75 -24.81 -9.82
CA SER A 327 17.95 -23.55 -10.56
C SER A 327 19.13 -22.75 -9.99
N ALA A 328 19.29 -22.74 -8.67
CA ALA A 328 20.44 -22.12 -8.01
C ALA A 328 21.77 -22.82 -8.37
N SER A 329 21.77 -24.16 -8.41
CA SER A 329 22.95 -24.93 -8.80
C SER A 329 23.27 -24.76 -10.29
N TYR A 330 22.26 -24.69 -11.15
CA TYR A 330 22.41 -24.41 -12.57
C TYR A 330 23.03 -23.02 -12.79
N ALA A 331 22.45 -21.96 -12.22
CA ALA A 331 22.95 -20.58 -12.34
C ALA A 331 24.40 -20.39 -11.84
N LYS A 332 24.87 -21.23 -10.92
CA LYS A 332 26.25 -21.20 -10.42
C LYS A 332 27.25 -21.82 -11.40
N GLN A 333 26.81 -22.74 -12.25
CA GLN A 333 27.68 -23.53 -13.12
C GLN A 333 27.78 -22.97 -14.55
N VAL A 334 26.90 -22.06 -14.93
CA VAL A 334 26.95 -21.42 -16.25
C VAL A 334 28.09 -20.42 -16.35
N SER A 335 28.54 -20.15 -17.59
CA SER A 335 29.63 -19.22 -17.88
C SER A 335 29.44 -18.57 -19.26
N GLY A 336 30.08 -17.42 -19.45
CA GLY A 336 30.01 -16.64 -20.69
C GLY A 336 28.76 -15.76 -20.81
N GLU A 337 28.23 -15.67 -22.03
CA GLU A 337 26.99 -14.98 -22.37
C GLU A 337 25.77 -15.85 -22.05
N ILE A 338 24.82 -15.28 -21.32
CA ILE A 338 23.62 -15.98 -20.88
C ILE A 338 22.40 -15.39 -21.60
N GLY A 339 21.60 -16.27 -22.19
CA GLY A 339 20.28 -15.92 -22.75
C GLY A 339 19.19 -16.12 -21.71
N ALA A 340 18.17 -15.26 -21.71
CA ALA A 340 16.99 -15.45 -20.86
C ALA A 340 15.72 -15.08 -21.62
N VAL A 341 14.81 -16.03 -21.81
CA VAL A 341 13.51 -15.78 -22.45
C VAL A 341 12.53 -15.27 -21.41
N VAL A 342 12.38 -13.96 -21.30
CA VAL A 342 11.59 -13.32 -20.23
C VAL A 342 10.42 -12.55 -20.83
N GLY A 343 9.21 -12.97 -20.47
CA GLY A 343 7.98 -12.30 -20.89
C GLY A 343 7.62 -11.09 -20.03
N GLN A 344 6.76 -10.22 -20.57
CA GLN A 344 6.31 -8.99 -19.88
C GLN A 344 5.43 -9.29 -18.64
N SER A 345 4.72 -10.41 -18.65
CA SER A 345 3.91 -10.86 -17.52
C SER A 345 4.66 -11.90 -16.68
N LEU A 346 5.28 -11.44 -15.60
CA LEU A 346 5.98 -12.26 -14.61
C LEU A 346 5.06 -12.60 -13.43
N ARG A 347 5.21 -13.80 -12.87
CA ARG A 347 4.50 -14.22 -11.65
C ARG A 347 5.26 -13.72 -10.41
N GLU A 348 4.54 -13.33 -9.36
CA GLU A 348 5.14 -12.97 -8.08
C GLU A 348 5.88 -14.17 -7.48
N GLY A 349 7.12 -13.96 -6.99
CA GLY A 349 7.95 -15.05 -6.47
C GLY A 349 8.59 -15.95 -7.52
N ASN A 350 8.64 -15.53 -8.80
CA ASN A 350 9.28 -16.32 -9.86
C ASN A 350 10.77 -16.61 -9.57
N LEU A 351 11.25 -17.77 -10.06
CA LEU A 351 12.62 -18.24 -9.84
C LEU A 351 13.66 -17.31 -10.48
N TRP A 352 13.37 -16.77 -11.66
CA TRP A 352 14.28 -15.88 -12.37
C TRP A 352 14.71 -14.68 -11.54
N GLU A 353 13.77 -13.89 -11.01
CA GLU A 353 14.10 -12.69 -10.25
C GLU A 353 14.61 -12.99 -8.84
N ASN A 354 14.10 -14.04 -8.19
CA ASN A 354 14.37 -14.29 -6.76
C ASN A 354 15.56 -15.23 -6.51
N VAL A 355 15.90 -16.07 -7.50
CA VAL A 355 16.91 -17.13 -7.34
C VAL A 355 18.01 -17.00 -8.37
N GLU A 356 17.68 -16.95 -9.65
CA GLU A 356 18.63 -17.14 -10.74
C GLU A 356 19.42 -15.85 -11.03
N LEU A 357 18.72 -14.73 -11.30
CA LEU A 357 19.34 -13.48 -11.69
C LEU A 357 20.35 -12.94 -10.67
N PRO A 358 20.07 -12.90 -9.34
CA PRO A 358 21.06 -12.47 -8.36
C PRO A 358 22.31 -13.35 -8.35
N ARG A 359 22.18 -14.66 -8.60
CA ARG A 359 23.30 -15.61 -8.65
C ARG A 359 24.11 -15.47 -9.93
N LEU A 360 23.46 -15.23 -11.07
CA LEU A 360 24.13 -14.98 -12.35
C LEU A 360 24.98 -13.71 -12.28
N ILE A 361 24.45 -12.62 -11.69
CA ILE A 361 25.20 -11.38 -11.48
C ILE A 361 26.40 -11.61 -10.53
N GLY A 362 26.21 -12.45 -9.51
CA GLY A 362 27.27 -12.83 -8.56
C GLY A 362 28.31 -13.82 -9.12
N ASN A 363 28.03 -14.49 -10.23
CA ASN A 363 28.92 -15.48 -10.83
C ASN A 363 30.00 -14.77 -11.67
N GLU A 364 31.26 -14.88 -11.26
CA GLU A 364 32.41 -14.24 -11.91
C GLU A 364 32.64 -14.70 -13.35
N ASN A 365 32.17 -15.90 -13.70
CA ASN A 365 32.30 -16.47 -15.03
C ASN A 365 31.23 -15.95 -16.01
N VAL A 366 30.20 -15.24 -15.52
CA VAL A 366 29.15 -14.64 -16.37
C VAL A 366 29.61 -13.26 -16.85
N THR A 367 29.65 -13.09 -18.16
CA THR A 367 30.16 -11.88 -18.82
C THR A 367 29.03 -10.97 -19.28
N LYS A 368 27.88 -11.53 -19.67
CA LYS A 368 26.75 -10.78 -20.22
C LYS A 368 25.44 -11.55 -20.03
N ILE A 369 24.35 -10.85 -19.75
CA ILE A 369 23.00 -11.43 -19.68
C ILE A 369 22.08 -10.66 -20.62
N THR A 370 21.47 -11.38 -21.56
CA THR A 370 20.55 -10.83 -22.56
C THR A 370 19.16 -11.44 -22.38
N ILE A 371 18.17 -10.58 -22.13
CA ILE A 371 16.77 -10.96 -22.15
C ILE A 371 16.26 -10.96 -23.59
N ILE A 372 15.45 -11.96 -23.93
CA ILE A 372 14.75 -12.10 -25.20
C ILE A 372 13.25 -12.15 -24.89
N ASP A 373 12.46 -11.27 -25.49
CA ASP A 373 11.00 -11.33 -25.36
C ASP A 373 10.44 -12.53 -26.15
N PRO A 374 9.58 -13.37 -25.54
CA PRO A 374 9.10 -14.61 -26.17
C PRO A 374 8.16 -14.40 -27.36
N ALA A 375 7.52 -13.23 -27.50
CA ALA A 375 6.57 -12.95 -28.57
C ALA A 375 7.22 -12.17 -29.72
N THR A 376 8.03 -11.17 -29.40
CA THR A 376 8.64 -10.24 -30.35
C THR A 376 10.07 -10.59 -30.73
N HIS A 377 10.70 -11.49 -29.97
CA HIS A 377 12.13 -11.85 -30.08
C HIS A 377 13.07 -10.65 -29.91
N ALA A 378 12.58 -9.54 -29.35
CA ALA A 378 13.37 -8.36 -29.07
C ALA A 378 14.40 -8.66 -27.97
N GLU A 379 15.64 -8.21 -28.18
CA GLU A 379 16.75 -8.44 -27.26
C GLU A 379 17.05 -7.22 -26.41
N LYS A 380 17.33 -7.44 -25.13
CA LYS A 380 17.75 -6.41 -24.19
C LYS A 380 18.85 -6.93 -23.28
N ILE A 381 20.01 -6.27 -23.32
CA ILE A 381 21.10 -6.55 -22.38
C ILE A 381 20.73 -5.96 -21.03
N ILE A 382 20.68 -6.81 -20.00
CA ILE A 382 20.38 -6.39 -18.62
C ILE A 382 21.60 -6.38 -17.71
N TYR A 383 22.67 -7.07 -18.12
CA TYR A 383 23.92 -7.12 -17.39
C TYR A 383 25.08 -7.30 -18.37
N GLN A 384 26.17 -6.57 -18.13
CA GLN A 384 27.43 -6.76 -18.84
C GLN A 384 28.57 -6.43 -17.88
N ARG A 385 29.49 -7.38 -17.69
CA ARG A 385 30.65 -7.23 -16.83
C ARG A 385 31.70 -6.38 -17.57
N ARG A 386 32.06 -5.24 -16.98
CA ARG A 386 33.13 -4.38 -17.50
C ARG A 386 34.46 -4.85 -16.90
N TYR A 387 35.42 -5.14 -17.76
CA TYR A 387 36.79 -5.52 -17.39
C TYR A 387 37.67 -4.29 -17.21
#